data_AF-A0A085FF85-F1
#
_entry.id   AF-A0A085FF85-F1
#
_cell.length_a   1.000
_cell.length_b   1.000
_cell.length_c   1.000
_cell.angle_alpha   90.00
_cell.angle_beta   90.00
_cell.angle_gamma   90.00
#
_symmetry.space_group_name_H-M   'P 1'
#
loop_
_entity.id
_entity.type
_entity.pdbx_description
1 polymer ?
#
loop_
_entity_poly.entity_id
_entity_poly.type
_entity_poly.pdbx_seq_one_letter_code
_entity_poly.pdbx_strand_id
1 'polypeptide(L)'
;MAAIRRRGSCWQAQVRREGSPPVTRAYLHEAANVFLKVVRRGSPLRNWGLKLVKRIGLKKARVAVARKLATIMRCIWTDGTQFEWEPTKA
;
A
#
# COMPACT_ATOMS: atom_id res chain seq x y z
N MET A 1 -5.85 19.40 18.87
CA MET A 1 -6.93 19.64 17.89
C MET A 1 -6.32 19.85 16.51
N ALA A 2 -6.18 18.79 15.71
CA ALA A 2 -5.94 18.91 14.27
C ALA A 2 -7.04 18.10 13.60
N ALA A 3 -7.97 18.80 12.95
CA ALA A 3 -9.06 18.19 12.22
C ALA A 3 -8.50 17.41 11.02
N ILE A 4 -8.23 16.12 11.21
CA ILE A 4 -7.99 15.17 10.12
C ILE A 4 -9.34 14.96 9.45
N ARG A 5 -9.63 15.87 8.52
CA ARG A 5 -10.84 15.91 7.70
C ARG A 5 -11.06 14.54 7.05
N ARG A 6 -12.08 13.82 7.53
CA ARG A 6 -12.67 12.66 6.85
C ARG A 6 -12.95 13.04 5.40
N ARG A 7 -12.15 12.49 4.47
CA ARG A 7 -12.50 12.42 3.05
C ARG A 7 -12.34 10.96 2.64
N GLY A 8 -13.45 10.36 2.20
CA GLY A 8 -13.61 8.95 1.82
C GLY A 8 -12.85 8.54 0.56
N SER A 9 -11.56 8.84 0.49
CA SER A 9 -10.66 8.52 -0.63
C SER A 9 -9.18 8.53 -0.16
N CYS A 10 -8.93 8.13 1.09
CA CYS A 10 -7.63 8.24 1.77
C CYS A 10 -6.50 7.42 1.10
N TRP A 11 -6.83 6.45 0.24
CA TRP A 11 -5.83 5.67 -0.49
C TRP A 11 -4.99 6.50 -1.47
N GLN A 12 -5.35 7.73 -1.82
CA GLN A 12 -4.57 8.56 -2.76
C GLN A 12 -3.56 9.52 -2.10
N ALA A 13 -3.49 9.60 -0.77
CA ALA A 13 -2.58 10.52 -0.09
C ALA A 13 -1.10 10.10 -0.27
N GLN A 14 -0.29 10.98 -0.87
CA GLN A 14 1.16 10.79 -1.04
C GLN A 14 1.87 10.70 0.31
N VAL A 15 2.77 9.72 0.45
CA VAL A 15 3.75 9.69 1.54
C VAL A 15 4.66 10.91 1.38
N ARG A 16 4.46 11.89 2.26
CA ARG A 16 5.39 13.01 2.46
C ARG A 16 6.77 12.40 2.80
N ARG A 17 7.86 12.94 2.25
CA ARG A 17 9.25 12.45 2.47
C ARG A 17 9.60 12.52 3.97
N GLU A 18 9.24 11.49 4.72
CA GLU A 18 9.78 11.23 6.05
C GLU A 18 10.69 10.01 5.92
N GLY A 19 11.91 10.12 6.41
CA GLY A 19 12.96 9.12 6.24
C GLY A 19 12.61 7.82 6.96
N SER A 20 12.01 6.85 6.26
CA SER A 20 11.87 5.49 6.77
C SER A 20 13.26 4.85 6.95
N PRO A 21 13.55 4.21 8.11
CA PRO A 21 14.81 3.53 8.35
C PRO A 21 15.16 2.54 7.23
N PRO A 22 16.45 2.33 6.90
CA PRO A 22 16.87 1.44 5.81
C PRO A 22 16.28 0.03 5.92
N VAL A 23 16.18 -0.47 7.16
CA VAL A 23 15.61 -1.79 7.48
C VAL A 23 14.15 -1.92 7.09
N THR A 24 13.34 -0.88 7.30
CA THR A 24 11.90 -0.87 6.97
C THR A 24 11.68 -1.03 5.47
N ARG A 25 12.58 -0.47 4.65
CA ARG A 25 12.50 -0.59 3.18
C ARG A 25 12.76 -2.03 2.71
N ALA A 26 13.69 -2.74 3.35
CA ALA A 26 14.00 -4.13 3.01
C ALA A 26 12.83 -5.05 3.35
N TYR A 27 12.28 -4.96 4.57
CA TYR A 27 11.12 -5.77 4.98
C TYR A 27 9.89 -5.52 4.10
N LEU A 28 9.60 -4.27 3.77
CA LEU A 28 8.48 -3.93 2.89
C LEU A 28 8.68 -4.44 1.46
N HIS A 29 9.92 -4.49 0.98
CA HIS A 29 10.22 -5.05 -0.34
C HIS A 29 9.97 -6.55 -0.40
N GLU A 30 10.40 -7.29 0.64
CA GLU A 30 10.12 -8.73 0.74
C GLU A 30 8.62 -9.01 0.95
N ALA A 31 7.95 -8.22 1.79
CA ALA A 31 6.50 -8.30 1.96
C ALA A 31 5.77 -8.05 0.63
N ALA A 32 6.18 -7.05 -0.15
CA ALA A 32 5.59 -6.79 -1.47
C ALA A 32 5.84 -7.93 -2.47
N ASN A 33 6.99 -8.60 -2.39
CA ASN A 33 7.30 -9.77 -3.22
C ASN A 33 6.40 -10.96 -2.88
N VAL A 34 6.22 -11.27 -1.59
CA VAL A 34 5.28 -12.30 -1.11
C VAL A 34 3.84 -11.93 -1.46
N PHE A 35 3.47 -10.66 -1.32
CA PHE A 35 2.13 -10.16 -1.63
C PHE A 35 1.74 -10.34 -3.10
N LEU A 36 2.68 -10.12 -4.02
CA LEU A 36 2.42 -10.30 -5.46
C LEU A 36 2.47 -11.77 -5.90
N LYS A 37 3.30 -12.61 -5.26
CA LYS A 37 3.55 -13.99 -5.68
C LYS A 37 2.68 -15.04 -4.97
N VAL A 38 2.52 -14.90 -3.66
CA VAL A 38 1.98 -15.96 -2.80
C VAL A 38 0.51 -15.70 -2.45
N VAL A 39 0.13 -14.44 -2.22
CA VAL A 39 -1.24 -14.11 -1.86
C VAL A 39 -2.16 -14.38 -3.05
N ARG A 40 -3.03 -15.39 -2.92
CA ARG A 40 -4.01 -15.77 -3.94
C ARG A 40 -5.29 -14.96 -3.88
N ARG A 41 -5.60 -14.37 -2.70
CA ARG A 41 -6.76 -13.49 -2.53
C ARG A 41 -6.56 -12.18 -3.27
N GLY A 42 -7.52 -11.83 -4.12
CA GLY A 42 -7.54 -10.57 -4.86
C GLY A 42 -7.87 -9.41 -3.92
N SER A 43 -7.12 -8.31 -4.05
CA SER A 43 -7.45 -7.03 -3.42
C SER A 43 -7.24 -5.90 -4.43
N PRO A 44 -7.88 -4.74 -4.26
CA PRO A 44 -7.64 -3.57 -5.13
C PRO A 44 -6.16 -3.24 -5.25
N LEU A 45 -5.41 -3.37 -4.15
CA LEU A 45 -3.96 -3.16 -4.12
C LEU A 45 -3.19 -4.19 -4.93
N ARG A 46 -3.56 -5.49 -4.83
CA ARG A 46 -2.93 -6.55 -5.61
C ARG A 46 -3.20 -6.39 -7.09
N ASN A 47 -4.44 -6.07 -7.46
CA ASN A 47 -4.82 -5.83 -8.86
C ASN A 47 -4.09 -4.62 -9.44
N TRP A 48 -3.97 -3.54 -8.66
CA TRP A 48 -3.13 -2.39 -9.04
C TRP A 48 -1.66 -2.78 -9.20
N GLY A 49 -1.11 -3.55 -8.26
CA GLY A 49 0.26 -4.07 -8.32
C GLY A 49 0.52 -4.93 -9.57
N LEU A 50 -0.37 -5.85 -9.92
CA LEU A 50 -0.26 -6.67 -11.12
C LEU A 50 -0.37 -5.84 -12.41
N LYS A 51 -1.28 -4.86 -12.47
CA LYS A 51 -1.34 -3.90 -13.58
C LYS A 51 -0.06 -3.08 -13.71
N LEU A 52 0.61 -2.81 -12.60
CA LEU A 52 1.87 -2.08 -12.59
C LEU A 52 3.03 -2.95 -13.06
N VAL A 53 3.08 -4.23 -12.65
CA VAL A 53 4.06 -5.21 -13.15
C VAL A 53 4.01 -5.28 -14.68
N LYS A 54 2.81 -5.32 -15.27
CA LYS A 54 2.63 -5.32 -16.73
C LYS A 54 3.15 -4.05 -17.43
N ARG A 55 3.13 -2.89 -16.76
CA ARG A 55 3.50 -1.59 -17.35
C ARG A 55 4.96 -1.22 -17.19
N ILE A 56 5.55 -1.44 -16.02
CA ILE A 56 6.89 -0.94 -15.67
C ILE A 56 7.88 -2.04 -15.25
N GLY A 57 7.44 -3.30 -15.27
CA GLY A 57 8.23 -4.45 -14.86
C GLY A 57 8.24 -4.70 -13.35
N LEU A 58 8.55 -5.95 -12.98
CA LEU A 58 8.38 -6.47 -11.62
C LEU A 58 9.23 -5.72 -10.57
N LYS A 59 10.48 -5.37 -10.89
CA LYS A 59 11.40 -4.70 -9.94
C LYS A 59 10.85 -3.33 -9.49
N LYS A 60 10.42 -2.49 -10.45
CA LYS A 60 9.85 -1.17 -10.16
C LYS A 60 8.46 -1.25 -9.54
N ALA A 61 7.65 -2.21 -9.98
CA ALA A 61 6.32 -2.44 -9.41
C ALA A 61 6.38 -2.86 -7.92
N ARG A 62 7.32 -3.73 -7.54
CA ARG A 62 7.53 -4.11 -6.12
C ARG A 62 7.80 -2.89 -5.24
N VAL A 63 8.70 -1.99 -5.66
CA VAL A 63 9.03 -0.78 -4.90
C VAL A 63 7.80 0.12 -4.76
N ALA A 64 6.99 0.26 -5.81
CA ALA A 64 5.77 1.06 -5.75
C ALA A 64 4.70 0.44 -4.84
N VAL A 65 4.54 -0.88 -4.88
CA VAL A 65 3.62 -1.63 -3.99
C VAL A 65 4.08 -1.53 -2.53
N ALA A 66 5.38 -1.67 -2.27
CA ALA A 66 5.96 -1.50 -0.93
C ALA A 66 5.68 -0.10 -0.37
N ARG A 67 5.83 0.96 -1.19
CA ARG A 67 5.49 2.33 -0.78
C ARG A 67 4.02 2.47 -0.42
N LYS A 68 3.14 1.90 -1.25
CA LYS A 68 1.70 1.94 -1.02
C LYS A 68 1.32 1.19 0.25
N LEU A 69 1.91 0.02 0.50
CA LEU A 69 1.73 -0.74 1.74
C LEU A 69 2.17 0.06 2.97
N ALA A 70 3.31 0.76 2.91
CA ALA A 70 3.76 1.61 3.99
C ALA A 70 2.78 2.75 4.32
N THR A 71 2.20 3.37 3.29
CA THR A 71 1.15 4.40 3.46
C THR A 71 -0.04 3.84 4.21
N ILE A 72 -0.51 2.67 3.77
CA ILE A 72 -1.69 2.01 4.31
C ILE A 72 -1.46 1.64 5.77
N MET A 73 -0.34 0.98 6.06
CA MET A 73 0.03 0.62 7.43
C MET A 73 0.12 1.85 8.34
N ARG A 74 0.71 2.95 7.84
CA ARG A 74 0.78 4.20 8.59
C ARG A 74 -0.60 4.79 8.87
N CYS A 75 -1.49 4.82 7.88
CA CYS A 75 -2.86 5.32 8.03
C CYS A 75 -3.70 4.47 8.98
N ILE A 76 -3.56 3.14 8.96
CA ILE A 76 -4.24 2.25 9.92
C ILE A 76 -3.77 2.59 11.34
N TRP A 77 -2.45 2.79 11.52
CA TRP A 77 -1.87 3.08 12.82
C TRP A 77 -2.26 4.47 13.36
N THR A 78 -2.37 5.49 12.49
CA THR A 78 -2.66 6.86 12.93
C THR A 78 -4.15 7.18 12.98
N ASP A 79 -4.93 6.69 12.02
CA ASP A 79 -6.36 7.02 11.88
C ASP A 79 -7.29 5.90 12.37
N GLY A 80 -6.76 4.73 12.74
CA GLY A 80 -7.57 3.57 13.15
C GLY A 80 -8.45 2.99 12.03
N THR A 81 -8.20 3.40 10.78
CA THR A 81 -8.96 2.93 9.61
C THR A 81 -8.68 1.45 9.33
N GLN A 82 -9.68 0.70 8.88
CA GLN A 82 -9.51 -0.71 8.52
C GLN A 82 -9.12 -0.86 7.05
N PHE A 83 -8.26 -1.84 6.75
CA PHE A 83 -7.94 -2.20 5.37
C PHE A 83 -9.06 -3.08 4.79
N GLU A 84 -9.93 -2.47 3.99
CA GLU A 84 -10.93 -3.21 3.22
C GLU A 84 -10.28 -3.86 2.00
N TRP A 85 -10.17 -5.19 2.02
CA TRP A 85 -9.60 -5.96 0.92
C TRP A 85 -10.60 -6.30 -0.17
N GLU A 86 -11.90 -6.25 0.13
CA GLU A 86 -12.98 -6.33 -0.84
C GLU A 86 -13.47 -4.91 -1.12
N PRO A 87 -13.75 -4.52 -2.38
CA PRO A 87 -14.61 -3.37 -2.58
C PRO A 87 -15.94 -3.74 -1.95
N THR A 88 -16.31 -3.05 -0.86
CA THR A 88 -17.62 -3.16 -0.23
C THR A 88 -18.65 -3.13 -1.36
N LYS A 89 -19.30 -4.27 -1.63
CA LYS A 89 -20.43 -4.31 -2.55
C LYS A 89 -21.48 -3.42 -1.90
N ALA A 90 -21.63 -2.22 -2.47
CA ALA A 90 -22.78 -1.37 -2.19
C ALA A 90 -24.07 -2.12 -2.52
#